data_AF-A0A314Z6V2-F1
#
_entry.id   AF-A0A314Z6V2-F1
#
_cell.length_a   1.000
_cell.length_b   1.000
_cell.length_c   1.000
_cell.angle_alpha   90.00
_cell.angle_beta   90.00
_cell.angle_gamma   90.00
#
_symmetry.space_group_name_H-M   'P 1'
#
loop_
_entity.id
_entity.type
_entity.pdbx_description
1 polymer ?
#
loop_
_entity_poly.entity_id
_entity_poly.type
_entity_poly.pdbx_seq_one_letter_code
_entity_poly.pdbx_strand_id
1 'polypeptide(L)' 'MPSLCRLRIGFCSGLTTLPDGLRYLMNLRKLSIFWMPREFCSRIQEDGEDFSKIQHIPSLVIGEPYTMKRQD' A
#
# COMPACT_ATOMS: atom_id res chain seq x y z
N MET A 1 -3.19 -8.43 -14.92
CA MET A 1 -1.74 -8.41 -15.22
C MET A 1 -1.13 -9.74 -14.78
N PRO A 2 -1.10 -10.76 -15.65
CA PRO A 2 -0.73 -12.13 -15.23
C PRO A 2 0.74 -12.25 -14.81
N SER A 3 1.63 -11.33 -15.18
CA SER A 3 3.06 -11.42 -14.86
C SER A 3 3.53 -10.44 -13.77
N LEU A 4 2.62 -9.62 -13.21
CA LEU A 4 3.02 -8.62 -12.23
C LEU A 4 3.35 -9.31 -10.90
N CYS A 5 4.64 -9.37 -10.58
CA CYS A 5 5.15 -10.00 -9.36
C CYS A 5 5.71 -9.02 -8.34
N ARG A 6 5.93 -7.76 -8.72
CA ARG A 6 6.43 -6.69 -7.85
C ARG A 6 5.71 -5.39 -8.15
N LEU A 7 5.20 -4.73 -7.12
CA LEU A 7 4.56 -3.42 -7.20
C LEU A 7 5.22 -2.45 -6.23
N ARG A 8 5.42 -1.21 -6.69
CA ARG A 8 5.98 -0.12 -5.92
C ARG A 8 4.98 1.04 -5.94
N ILE A 9 4.59 1.53 -4.77
CA ILE A 9 3.72 2.70 -4.60
C ILE A 9 4.48 3.69 -3.72
N GLY A 10 4.59 4.94 -4.17
CA GLY A 10 5.21 5.99 -3.38
C GLY A 10 5.07 7.36 -4.00
N PHE A 11 5.20 8.40 -3.17
CA PHE A 11 4.99 9.79 -3.55
C PHE A 11 3.57 10.07 -4.10
N CYS A 12 2.57 9.30 -3.67
CA CYS A 12 1.18 9.44 -4.11
C CYS A 12 0.33 10.06 -3.00
N SER A 13 0.44 11.38 -2.78
CA SER A 13 -0.32 12.10 -1.74
C SER A 13 -1.84 12.00 -1.88
N GLY A 14 -2.35 11.91 -3.12
CA GLY A 14 -3.78 11.78 -3.39
C GLY A 14 -4.33 10.35 -3.31
N LEU A 15 -3.46 9.34 -3.16
CA LEU A 15 -3.91 7.96 -3.02
C LEU A 15 -4.26 7.71 -1.56
N THR A 16 -5.55 7.76 -1.24
CA THR A 16 -6.05 7.62 0.13
C THR A 16 -6.42 6.18 0.49
N THR A 17 -6.69 5.33 -0.52
CA THR A 17 -7.06 3.92 -0.33
C THR A 17 -6.40 3.03 -1.38
N LEU A 18 -6.29 1.74 -1.10
CA LEU A 18 -5.87 0.77 -2.11
C LEU A 18 -7.03 0.40 -3.05
N PRO A 19 -6.79 0.28 -4.37
CA PRO A 19 -7.80 -0.21 -5.30
C PRO A 19 -8.15 -1.68 -5.00
N ASP A 20 -9.45 -2.00 -5.06
CA ASP A 20 -9.94 -3.36 -4.76
C ASP A 20 -9.33 -4.44 -5.66
N GLY A 21 -8.95 -4.08 -6.89
CA GLY A 21 -8.33 -4.96 -7.86
C GLY A 21 -7.04 -5.64 -7.38
N LEU A 22 -6.35 -5.07 -6.38
CA LEU A 22 -5.13 -5.65 -5.82
C LEU A 22 -5.35 -7.04 -5.24
N ARG A 23 -6.55 -7.31 -4.68
CA ARG A 23 -6.90 -8.62 -4.10
C ARG A 23 -6.86 -9.77 -5.11
N TYR A 24 -6.91 -9.46 -6.41
CA TYR A 24 -6.93 -10.45 -7.50
C TYR A 24 -5.55 -10.62 -8.16
N LEU A 25 -4.53 -9.88 -7.73
CA LEU A 25 -3.18 -9.99 -8.29
C LEU A 25 -2.41 -11.14 -7.64
N MET A 26 -2.89 -12.37 -7.86
CA MET A 26 -2.38 -13.59 -7.20
C MET A 26 -0.88 -13.85 -7.45
N ASN A 27 -0.31 -13.31 -8.52
CA ASN A 27 1.12 -13.44 -8.83
C ASN A 27 1.99 -12.36 -8.17
N LEU A 28 1.39 -11.40 -7.47
CA LEU A 28 2.09 -10.31 -6.79
C LEU A 28 2.81 -10.85 -5.56
N ARG A 29 4.13 -10.90 -5.63
CA ARG A 29 4.98 -11.45 -4.57
C ARG A 29 5.57 -10.40 -3.64
N LYS A 30 5.69 -9.16 -4.12
CA LYS A 30 6.26 -8.04 -3.36
C LYS A 30 5.47 -6.76 -3.57
N LEU A 31 5.09 -6.13 -2.46
CA LEU A 31 4.59 -4.77 -2.42
C LEU A 31 5.57 -3.90 -1.64
N SER A 32 5.96 -2.76 -2.20
CA SER A 32 6.79 -1.77 -1.51
C SER A 32 6.08 -0.43 -1.49
N ILE A 33 5.86 0.08 -0.29
CA ILE A 33 5.22 1.36 0.02
C ILE A 33 6.29 2.27 0.59
N PHE A 34 6.50 3.46 0.02
CA PHE A 34 7.52 4.39 0.49
C PHE A 34 7.08 5.83 0.27
N TRP A 35 7.49 6.75 1.14
CA TRP A 35 7.13 8.16 1.01
C TRP A 35 5.62 8.33 0.75
N MET A 36 4.81 7.76 1.64
CA MET A 36 3.35 7.83 1.61
C MET A 36 2.82 8.49 2.90
N PRO A 37 1.62 9.08 2.87
CA PRO A 37 0.99 9.64 4.07
C PRO A 37 0.83 8.57 5.16
N ARG A 38 1.02 8.96 6.42
CA ARG A 38 0.79 8.09 7.59
C ARG A 38 -0.62 7.49 7.59
N GLU A 39 -1.60 8.28 7.20
CA GLU A 39 -3.01 7.90 7.10
C GLU A 39 -3.24 6.80 6.04
N PHE A 40 -2.46 6.79 4.96
CA PHE A 40 -2.50 5.70 3.99
C PHE A 40 -1.81 4.46 4.54
N CYS A 41 -0.63 4.62 5.14
CA CYS A 41 0.14 3.51 5.68
C CYS A 41 -0.59 2.77 6.82
N SER A 42 -1.40 3.45 7.64
CA SER A 42 -2.18 2.79 8.70
C SER A 42 -3.26 1.86 8.15
N ARG A 43 -3.82 2.15 6.97
CA ARG A 43 -4.86 1.31 6.34
C ARG A 43 -4.35 -0.06 5.88
N ILE A 44 -3.05 -0.19 5.69
CA ILE A 44 -2.42 -1.40 5.15
C ILE A 44 -1.62 -2.19 6.22
N GLN A 45 -1.69 -1.77 7.50
CA GLN A 45 -1.16 -2.53 8.63
C GLN A 45 -2.06 -3.73 8.96
N GLU A 46 -1.56 -4.69 9.73
CA GLU A 46 -2.38 -5.76 10.33
C GLU A 46 -3.49 -5.08 11.15
N ASP A 47 -4.77 -5.36 10.85
CA ASP A 47 -6.00 -4.65 11.29
C ASP A 47 -6.41 -3.37 10.54
N GLY A 48 -5.64 -2.95 9.53
CA GLY A 48 -6.01 -1.84 8.66
C GLY A 48 -7.13 -2.19 7.68
N GLU A 49 -7.97 -1.21 7.35
CA GLU A 49 -9.14 -1.37 6.45
C GLU A 49 -8.80 -1.97 5.07
N ASP A 50 -7.62 -1.67 4.55
CA ASP A 50 -7.14 -2.13 3.25
C ASP A 50 -6.22 -3.36 3.34
N PHE A 51 -5.93 -3.88 4.54
CA PHE A 51 -5.06 -5.04 4.74
C PHE A 51 -5.55 -6.27 3.99
N SER A 52 -6.86 -6.49 3.98
CA SER A 52 -7.51 -7.61 3.28
C SER A 52 -7.21 -7.65 1.77
N LYS A 53 -6.85 -6.50 1.17
CA LYS A 53 -6.51 -6.36 -0.25
C LYS A 53 -5.08 -6.80 -0.56
N ILE A 54 -4.21 -6.91 0.46
CA ILE A 54 -2.77 -7.19 0.31
C ILE A 54 -2.27 -8.36 1.17
N GLN A 55 -3.11 -8.94 2.03
CA GLN A 55 -2.76 -10.06 2.91
C GLN A 55 -2.20 -11.29 2.17
N HIS A 56 -2.50 -11.45 0.88
CA HIS A 56 -2.01 -12.55 0.05
C HIS A 56 -0.57 -12.33 -0.46
N ILE A 57 0.01 -11.14 -0.24
CA ILE A 57 1.33 -10.76 -0.75
C ILE A 57 2.41 -11.19 0.26
N PRO A 58 3.33 -12.12 -0.11
CA PRO A 58 4.31 -12.67 0.84
C PRO A 58 5.36 -11.68 1.36
N SER A 59 5.64 -10.60 0.63
CA SER A 59 6.65 -9.62 1.00
C SER A 59 6.07 -8.21 0.96
N LEU A 60 5.86 -7.63 2.14
CA LEU A 60 5.43 -6.26 2.32
C LEU A 60 6.58 -5.44 2.91
N VAL A 61 6.96 -4.36 2.23
CA VAL A 61 7.98 -3.41 2.72
C VAL A 61 7.32 -2.05 2.82
N ILE A 62 7.19 -1.53 4.04
CA ILE A 62 6.67 -0.19 4.30
C ILE A 62 7.82 0.67 4.82
N GLY A 63 8.19 1.70 4.06
CA GLY A 63 9.15 2.71 4.49
C GLY A 63 8.51 3.72 5.45
N GLU A 64 9.34 4.56 6.06
CA GLU A 64 8.90 5.60 7.01
C GLU A 64 7.81 6.49 6.38
N PRO A 65 6.59 6.52 6.97
CA PRO A 65 5.52 7.39 6.52
C PRO A 65 5.77 8.84 6.94
N TYR A 66 5.34 9.78 6.09
CA TYR A 66 5.34 11.20 6.47
C TYR A 66 3.96 11.61 7.01
N THR A 67 3.95 12.59 7.91
CA THR A 67 2.72 13.29 8.28
C THR A 67 2.53 14.48 7.36
N MET A 68 1.35 14.64 6.80
CA MET A 68 1.01 15.93 6.20
C MET A 68 0.77 16.91 7.35
N LYS A 69 1.62 17.92 7.48
CA LYS A 69 1.27 19.08 8.30
C LYS A 69 0.13 19.77 7.57
N ARG A 70 -1.05 19.80 8.21
CA ARG A 70 -2.11 20.71 7.77
C ARG A 70 -1.51 22.11 7.78
N GLN A 71 -1.56 22.77 6.64
CA GLN A 71 -1.25 24.18 6.57
C GLN A 71 -2.55 24.86 6.97
N ASP A 72 -2.60 25.25 8.25
CA ASP A 72 -3.68 26.02 8.84
C ASP A 72 -3.81 27.40 8.15
#